data_AF-A0A7J8SM31-F1
#
_entry.id   AF-A0A7J8SM31-F1
#
_cell.length_a   1.000
_cell.length_b   1.000
_cell.length_c   1.000
_cell.angle_alpha   90.00
_cell.angle_beta   90.00
_cell.angle_gamma   90.00
#
_symmetry.space_group_name_H-M   'P 1'
#
loop_
_entity.id
_entity.type
_entity.pdbx_description
1 polymer ?
#
loop_
_entity_poly.entity_id
_entity_poly.type
_entity_poly.pdbx_seq_one_letter_code
_entity_poly.pdbx_strand_id
1 'polypeptide(L)'
;MPIYDYIYGTVDKNSNTLYENSVKRKEESPNVVHLTHLTTPESIYHLRLGFAYLASKPYSSVWYLWLLWPVTLWFMVLTKIYRRTFVVERNRFDQIRLQTWAIPTYRVQYCLKRQKESINNMIEEAVLEAEEKGASAIW
;
A
#
# COMPACT_ATOMS: atom_id res chain seq x y z
N MET A 1 11.18 8.09 -15.71
CA MET A 1 12.25 8.57 -14.81
C MET A 1 11.79 9.81 -14.07
N PRO A 2 12.29 10.06 -12.86
CA PRO A 2 12.08 11.31 -12.14
C PRO A 2 12.61 12.53 -12.91
N ILE A 3 12.01 13.69 -12.67
CA ILE A 3 12.37 14.95 -13.35
C ILE A 3 13.83 15.34 -13.10
N TYR A 4 14.36 15.08 -11.91
CA TYR A 4 15.74 15.42 -11.55
C TYR A 4 16.78 14.70 -12.40
N ASP A 5 16.52 13.47 -12.87
CA ASP A 5 17.46 12.76 -13.74
C ASP A 5 17.62 13.47 -15.10
N TYR A 6 16.54 14.08 -15.61
CA TYR A 6 16.59 14.88 -16.83
C TYR A 6 17.36 16.19 -16.62
N ILE A 7 17.19 16.84 -15.47
CA ILE A 7 17.89 18.10 -15.13
C ILE A 7 19.40 17.88 -15.06
N TYR A 8 19.83 16.77 -14.44
CA TYR A 8 21.26 16.46 -14.24
C TYR A 8 21.87 15.60 -15.34
N GLY A 9 21.10 15.22 -16.37
CA GLY A 9 21.60 14.39 -17.47
C GLY A 9 21.96 12.95 -17.06
N THR A 10 21.42 12.45 -15.95
CA THR A 10 21.68 11.11 -15.41
C THR A 10 20.64 10.07 -15.88
N VAL A 11 19.88 10.39 -16.92
CA VAL A 11 18.87 9.50 -17.50
C VAL A 11 19.53 8.25 -18.07
N ASP A 12 19.16 7.09 -17.52
CA ASP A 12 19.55 5.81 -18.09
C ASP A 12 18.79 5.55 -19.40
N LYS A 13 19.56 5.18 -20.44
CA LYS A 13 19.02 4.91 -21.79
C LYS A 13 18.05 3.73 -21.80
N ASN A 14 18.21 2.78 -20.87
CA ASN A 14 17.37 1.59 -20.77
C ASN A 14 16.16 1.78 -19.85
N SER A 15 15.96 2.95 -19.25
CA SER A 15 14.83 3.13 -18.32
C SER A 15 13.46 2.87 -18.94
N ASN A 16 13.26 3.25 -20.21
CA ASN A 16 11.99 3.04 -20.90
C ASN A 16 11.74 1.55 -21.18
N THR A 17 12.76 0.83 -21.63
CA THR A 17 12.64 -0.62 -21.90
C THR A 17 12.43 -1.41 -20.61
N LEU A 18 13.11 -1.03 -19.52
CA LEU A 18 12.88 -1.58 -18.18
C LEU A 18 11.44 -1.34 -17.70
N TYR A 19 10.91 -0.13 -17.88
CA TYR A 19 9.53 0.19 -17.53
C TYR A 19 8.53 -0.64 -18.33
N GLU A 20 8.68 -0.69 -19.66
CA GLU A 20 7.79 -1.47 -20.53
C GLU A 20 7.80 -2.96 -20.17
N ASN A 21 8.98 -3.52 -19.90
CA ASN A 21 9.12 -4.91 -19.48
C ASN A 21 8.46 -5.15 -18.11
N SER A 22 8.56 -4.20 -17.19
CA SER A 22 7.89 -4.27 -15.89
C SER A 22 6.37 -4.25 -16.02
N VAL A 23 5.81 -3.46 -16.93
CA VAL A 23 4.36 -3.37 -17.17
C VAL A 23 3.83 -4.65 -17.84
N LYS A 24 4.60 -5.24 -18.77
CA LYS A 24 4.23 -6.49 -19.46
C LYS A 24 4.37 -7.74 -18.58
N ARG A 25 5.07 -7.65 -17.44
CA ARG A 25 5.29 -8.77 -16.54
C ARG A 25 3.96 -9.22 -15.91
N LYS A 26 3.67 -10.52 -15.99
CA LYS A 26 2.54 -11.12 -15.28
C LYS A 26 2.70 -10.94 -13.78
N GLU A 27 1.57 -10.76 -13.08
CA GLU A 27 1.57 -10.68 -11.62
C GLU A 27 2.17 -11.97 -11.03
N GLU A 28 3.17 -11.81 -10.18
CA GLU A 28 3.83 -12.93 -9.52
C GLU A 28 3.05 -13.31 -8.25
N SER A 29 2.87 -14.61 -8.05
CA SER A 29 2.34 -15.16 -6.80
C SER A 29 3.26 -14.79 -5.62
N PRO A 30 2.70 -14.23 -4.53
CA PRO A 30 3.45 -14.00 -3.29
C PRO A 30 3.75 -15.31 -2.58
N ASN A 31 4.92 -15.41 -1.94
CA ASN A 31 5.18 -16.48 -0.96
C ASN A 31 4.68 -16.08 0.43
N VAL A 32 4.77 -14.79 0.76
CA VAL A 32 4.35 -14.24 2.04
C VAL A 32 3.50 -13.01 1.80
N VAL A 33 2.36 -12.91 2.49
CA VAL A 33 1.50 -11.74 2.48
C VAL A 33 1.48 -11.12 3.88
N HIS A 34 1.76 -9.83 3.97
CA HIS A 34 1.63 -9.04 5.19
C HIS A 34 0.39 -8.16 5.09
N LEU A 35 -0.59 -8.37 5.95
CA LEU A 35 -1.82 -7.58 6.03
C LEU A 35 -1.61 -6.40 6.98
N THR A 36 -1.81 -5.20 6.47
CA THR A 36 -1.67 -3.96 7.23
C THR A 36 -2.94 -3.11 7.19
N HIS A 37 -3.05 -2.17 8.12
CA HIS A 37 -4.18 -1.25 8.24
C HIS A 37 -3.68 0.15 8.62
N LEU A 38 -4.54 1.16 8.44
CA LEU A 38 -4.21 2.54 8.74
C LEU A 38 -4.39 2.83 10.23
N THR A 39 -3.42 3.47 10.85
CA THR A 39 -3.44 3.72 12.31
C THR A 39 -4.14 5.04 12.64
N THR A 40 -3.73 6.11 11.96
CA THR A 40 -4.24 7.49 12.10
C THR A 40 -4.68 8.04 10.74
N PRO A 41 -5.50 9.10 10.68
CA PRO A 41 -5.86 9.76 9.42
C PRO A 41 -4.63 10.09 8.56
N GLU A 42 -3.55 10.57 9.18
CA GLU A 42 -2.32 10.98 8.51
C GLU A 42 -1.43 9.79 8.09
N SER A 43 -1.66 8.58 8.59
CA SER A 43 -0.84 7.40 8.26
C SER A 43 -0.87 7.04 6.77
N ILE A 44 -1.89 7.50 6.02
CA ILE A 44 -2.00 7.33 4.58
C ILE A 44 -0.80 7.93 3.83
N TYR A 45 -0.20 8.99 4.37
CA TYR A 45 0.91 9.69 3.74
C TYR A 45 2.22 8.92 3.85
N HIS A 46 2.29 7.94 4.76
CA HIS A 46 3.41 7.04 4.92
C HIS A 46 3.24 5.75 4.10
N LEU A 47 2.14 5.58 3.37
CA LEU A 47 2.04 4.53 2.36
C LEU A 47 3.01 4.83 1.21
N ARG A 48 3.74 3.81 0.77
CA ARG A 48 4.76 3.93 -0.29
C ARG A 48 4.20 4.41 -1.63
N LEU A 49 2.90 4.18 -1.88
CA LEU A 49 2.19 4.66 -3.07
C LEU A 49 1.94 6.17 -3.09
N GLY A 50 1.94 6.82 -1.92
CA GLY A 50 1.67 8.25 -1.79
C GLY A 50 2.95 9.07 -1.89
N PHE A 51 3.55 9.35 -0.74
CA PHE A 51 4.72 10.23 -0.65
C PHE A 51 5.95 9.39 -0.28
N ALA A 52 6.75 9.00 -1.28
CA ALA A 52 7.95 8.19 -1.08
C ALA A 52 8.90 8.79 -0.02
N TYR A 53 9.01 10.11 0.04
CA TYR A 53 9.78 10.81 1.07
C TYR A 53 9.25 10.55 2.49
N LEU A 54 7.93 10.63 2.70
CA LEU A 54 7.33 10.39 4.02
C LEU A 54 7.38 8.91 4.37
N ALA A 55 7.13 8.02 3.41
CA ALA A 55 7.25 6.57 3.59
C ALA A 55 8.67 6.14 3.97
N SER A 56 9.71 6.88 3.56
CA SER A 56 11.10 6.61 3.94
C SER A 56 11.44 7.01 5.38
N LYS A 57 10.57 7.76 6.05
CA LYS A 57 10.77 8.26 7.41
C LYS A 57 9.84 7.55 8.40
N PRO A 58 10.28 7.39 9.66
CA PRO A 58 9.38 6.92 10.69
C PRO A 58 8.20 7.87 10.83
N TYR A 59 7.04 7.30 11.18
CA TYR A 59 5.81 8.07 11.39
C TYR A 59 6.04 9.17 12.43
N SER A 60 5.79 10.42 12.03
CA SER A 60 5.93 11.59 12.90
C SER A 60 4.82 12.60 12.61
N SER A 61 4.30 13.22 13.66
CA SER A 61 3.29 14.27 13.53
C SER A 61 3.98 15.57 13.11
N VAL A 62 3.99 15.82 11.80
CA VAL A 62 4.58 17.03 11.20
C VAL A 62 3.49 18.06 10.92
N TRP A 63 3.76 19.32 11.25
CA TRP A 63 2.79 20.41 11.19
C TRP A 63 2.16 20.62 9.80
N TYR A 64 2.92 20.43 8.72
CA TYR A 64 2.43 20.67 7.36
C TYR A 64 1.43 19.61 6.87
N LEU A 65 1.37 18.42 7.49
CA LEU A 65 0.33 17.44 7.15
C LEU A 65 -1.06 17.95 7.50
N TRP A 66 -1.17 18.88 8.47
CA TRP A 66 -2.41 19.57 8.74
C TRP A 66 -2.92 20.34 7.52
N LEU A 67 -2.05 20.90 6.67
CA LEU A 67 -2.47 21.58 5.44
C LEU A 67 -3.14 20.62 4.44
N LEU A 68 -2.80 19.33 4.51
CA LEU A 68 -3.35 18.27 3.65
C LEU A 68 -4.66 17.68 4.18
N TRP A 69 -5.25 18.25 5.24
CA TRP A 69 -6.50 17.78 5.83
C TRP A 69 -7.65 17.53 4.83
N PRO A 70 -7.85 18.31 3.73
CA PRO A 70 -8.93 18.02 2.80
C PRO A 70 -8.71 16.70 2.05
N VAL A 71 -7.44 16.41 1.72
CA VAL A 71 -7.04 15.15 1.08
C VAL A 71 -7.23 13.99 2.06
N THR A 72 -6.87 14.19 3.33
CA THR A 72 -7.07 13.18 4.37
C THR A 72 -8.55 12.82 4.51
N LEU A 73 -9.44 13.82 4.61
CA LEU A 73 -10.87 13.60 4.73
C LEU A 73 -11.45 12.91 3.50
N TRP A 74 -11.04 13.33 2.30
CA TRP A 74 -11.46 12.69 1.05
C TRP A 74 -11.07 11.21 1.05
N PHE A 75 -9.83 10.90 1.43
CA PHE A 75 -9.36 9.54 1.52
C PHE A 75 -10.11 8.73 2.59
N MET A 76 -10.43 9.32 3.74
CA MET A 76 -11.28 8.67 4.75
C MET A 76 -12.68 8.32 4.21
N VAL A 77 -13.27 9.14 3.34
CA VAL A 77 -14.53 8.80 2.67
C VAL A 77 -14.31 7.65 1.69
N LEU A 78 -13.25 7.69 0.88
CA LEU A 78 -12.92 6.62 -0.07
C LEU A 78 -12.74 5.27 0.64
N THR A 79 -11.98 5.23 1.73
CA THR A 79 -11.75 3.98 2.49
C THR A 79 -13.03 3.34 3.03
N LYS A 80 -14.10 4.12 3.29
CA LYS A 80 -15.40 3.55 3.69
C LYS A 80 -16.15 2.90 2.52
N ILE A 81 -15.93 3.38 1.30
CA ILE A 81 -16.57 2.89 0.08
C ILE A 81 -15.80 1.67 -0.45
N TYR A 82 -14.46 1.74 -0.41
CA TYR A 82 -13.59 0.64 -0.81
C TYR A 82 -13.58 -0.45 0.26
N ARG A 83 -14.21 -1.59 -0.05
CA ARG A 83 -14.27 -2.76 0.84
C ARG A 83 -13.38 -3.92 0.38
N ARG A 84 -12.31 -3.62 -0.34
CA ARG A 84 -11.35 -4.61 -0.84
C ARG A 84 -9.96 -4.24 -0.37
N THR A 85 -9.17 -5.27 -0.09
CA THR A 85 -7.74 -5.11 0.13
C THR A 85 -7.05 -4.73 -1.18
N PHE A 86 -5.94 -4.01 -1.07
CA PHE A 86 -5.12 -3.67 -2.22
C PHE A 86 -3.65 -3.84 -1.89
N VAL A 87 -2.86 -4.18 -2.91
CA VAL A 87 -1.42 -4.39 -2.75
C VAL A 87 -0.72 -3.03 -2.68
N VAL A 88 -0.13 -2.72 -1.53
CA VAL A 88 0.64 -1.47 -1.31
C VAL A 88 2.06 -1.63 -1.82
N GLU A 89 2.66 -2.80 -1.57
CA GLU A 89 4.07 -3.02 -1.80
C GLU A 89 4.33 -4.45 -2.24
N ARG A 90 5.27 -4.59 -3.19
CA ARG A 90 5.76 -5.88 -3.69
C ARG A 90 7.27 -5.88 -3.55
N ASN A 91 7.78 -6.73 -2.67
CA ASN A 91 9.20 -6.86 -2.39
C ASN A 91 9.69 -8.27 -2.77
N ARG A 92 10.90 -8.34 -3.33
CA ARG A 92 11.56 -9.60 -3.65
C ARG A 92 12.88 -9.67 -2.91
N PHE A 93 13.02 -10.67 -2.05
CA PHE A 93 14.24 -11.01 -1.35
C PHE A 93 14.72 -12.37 -1.85
N ASP A 94 15.57 -12.34 -2.90
CA ASP A 94 16.05 -13.54 -3.59
C ASP A 94 14.91 -14.44 -4.09
N GLN A 95 14.66 -15.56 -3.40
CA GLN A 95 13.57 -16.50 -3.67
C GLN A 95 12.26 -16.16 -2.95
N ILE A 96 12.29 -15.33 -1.91
CA ILE A 96 11.10 -14.96 -1.13
C ILE A 96 10.43 -13.74 -1.75
N ARG A 97 9.18 -13.91 -2.16
CA ARG A 97 8.31 -12.83 -2.65
C ARG A 97 7.36 -12.40 -1.55
N LEU A 98 7.61 -11.22 -1.01
CA LEU A 98 6.79 -10.59 0.02
C LEU A 98 5.85 -9.57 -0.62
N GLN A 99 4.56 -9.64 -0.30
CA GLN A 99 3.61 -8.58 -0.62
C GLN A 99 3.02 -8.00 0.65
N THR A 100 2.86 -6.68 0.68
CA THR A 100 2.11 -6.01 1.75
C THR A 100 0.79 -5.52 1.20
N TRP A 101 -0.29 -5.98 1.80
CA TRP A 101 -1.66 -5.68 1.40
C TRP A 101 -2.27 -4.78 2.47
N ALA A 102 -2.83 -3.65 2.07
CA ALA A 102 -3.52 -2.76 3.00
C ALA A 102 -5.02 -3.00 2.95
N ILE A 103 -5.60 -3.14 4.13
CA ILE A 103 -7.02 -3.02 4.35
C ILE A 103 -7.32 -1.52 4.46
N PRO A 104 -8.25 -0.97 3.68
CA PRO A 104 -8.62 0.44 3.73
C PRO A 104 -9.47 0.73 4.97
N THR A 105 -8.92 0.48 6.16
CA THR A 105 -9.60 0.66 7.45
C THR A 105 -8.68 1.39 8.41
N TYR A 106 -9.27 2.32 9.18
CA TYR A 106 -8.55 3.03 10.23
C TYR A 106 -8.74 2.34 11.58
N ARG A 107 -7.77 2.47 12.49
CA ARG A 107 -7.85 1.95 13.87
C ARG A 107 -9.17 2.27 14.57
N VAL A 108 -9.67 3.50 14.40
CA VAL A 108 -10.96 3.92 15.00
C VAL A 108 -12.13 3.06 14.51
N GLN A 109 -12.10 2.59 13.25
CA GLN A 109 -13.15 1.75 12.69
C GLN A 109 -13.17 0.35 13.30
N TYR A 110 -12.02 -0.20 13.68
CA TYR A 110 -11.95 -1.47 14.42
C TYR A 110 -12.63 -1.38 15.80
N CYS A 111 -12.60 -0.22 16.45
CA CYS A 111 -13.26 0.00 17.73
C CYS A 111 -14.80 0.10 17.60
N LEU A 112 -15.33 0.32 16.39
CA LEU A 112 -16.76 0.45 16.16
C LEU A 112 -17.41 -0.92 15.94
N LYS A 113 -18.24 -1.37 16.88
CA LYS A 113 -18.95 -2.67 16.81
C LYS A 113 -19.68 -2.89 15.48
N ARG A 114 -20.33 -1.85 14.94
CA ARG A 114 -21.06 -1.91 13.65
C ARG A 114 -20.18 -2.24 12.45
N GLN A 115 -18.87 -1.92 12.51
CA GLN A 115 -17.95 -2.15 11.39
C GLN A 115 -17.20 -3.47 11.53
N LYS A 116 -17.18 -4.07 12.72
CA LYS A 116 -16.38 -5.27 13.02
C LYS A 116 -16.65 -6.42 12.06
N GLU A 117 -17.91 -6.73 11.80
CA GLU A 117 -18.29 -7.82 10.89
C GLU A 117 -17.82 -7.55 9.45
N SER A 118 -18.05 -6.35 8.94
CA SER A 118 -17.57 -5.97 7.60
C SER A 118 -16.05 -6.01 7.49
N ILE A 119 -15.32 -5.67 8.55
CA ILE A 119 -13.86 -5.72 8.58
C ILE A 119 -13.37 -7.17 8.62
N ASN A 120 -14.00 -8.02 9.43
CA ASN A 120 -13.68 -9.44 9.48
C ASN A 120 -13.87 -10.11 8.12
N ASN A 121 -14.96 -9.81 7.42
CA ASN A 121 -15.20 -10.33 6.08
C ASN A 121 -14.09 -9.90 5.11
N MET A 122 -13.62 -8.64 5.17
CA MET A 122 -12.50 -8.19 4.33
C MET A 122 -11.18 -8.90 4.66
N ILE A 123 -10.93 -9.21 5.94
CA ILE A 123 -9.75 -9.97 6.35
C ILE A 123 -9.84 -11.40 5.82
N GLU A 124 -10.99 -12.05 5.97
CA GLU A 124 -11.23 -13.41 5.50
C GLU A 124 -11.08 -13.51 3.98
N GLU A 125 -11.69 -12.59 3.23
CA GLU A 125 -11.52 -12.52 1.77
C GLU A 125 -10.06 -12.32 1.36
N ALA A 126 -9.30 -11.49 2.09
CA ALA A 126 -7.88 -11.29 1.82
C ALA A 126 -7.03 -12.53 2.12
N VAL A 127 -7.38 -13.28 3.16
CA VAL A 127 -6.71 -14.55 3.48
C VAL A 127 -6.97 -15.57 2.37
N LEU A 128 -8.23 -15.73 1.96
CA LEU A 128 -8.61 -16.62 0.86
C LEU A 128 -7.93 -16.25 -0.46
N GLU A 129 -7.87 -14.96 -0.79
CA GLU A 129 -7.17 -14.48 -2.01
C GLU A 129 -5.66 -14.76 -1.93
N ALA A 130 -5.04 -14.61 -0.74
CA ALA A 130 -3.63 -14.92 -0.55
C ALA A 130 -3.35 -16.42 -0.70
N GLU A 131 -4.21 -17.28 -0.13
CA GLU A 131 -4.12 -18.74 -0.28
C GLU A 131 -4.31 -19.19 -1.74
N GLU A 132 -5.30 -18.63 -2.44
CA GLU A 132 -5.53 -18.90 -3.87
C GLU A 132 -4.32 -18.52 -4.72
N LYS A 133 -3.66 -17.40 -4.38
CA LYS A 133 -2.41 -16.98 -5.02
C LYS A 133 -1.18 -17.80 -4.62
N GLY A 134 -1.32 -18.80 -3.74
CA GLY A 134 -0.26 -19.70 -3.32
C GLY A 134 0.67 -19.14 -2.24
N ALA A 135 0.20 -18.19 -1.43
CA ALA A 135 0.96 -17.70 -0.29
C ALA A 135 1.14 -18.82 0.75
N SER A 136 2.38 -19.02 1.18
CA SER A 136 2.75 -20.00 2.20
C SER A 136 2.55 -19.50 3.63
N ALA A 137 2.57 -18.18 3.82
CA ALA A 137 2.38 -17.53 5.10
C ALA A 137 1.66 -16.20 4.94
N ILE A 138 0.75 -15.91 5.87
CA ILE A 138 0.01 -14.66 5.96
C ILE A 138 0.22 -14.12 7.38
N TRP A 139 0.65 -12.86 7.51
CA TRP A 139 0.94 -12.21 8.79
C TRP A 139 0.27 -10.85 8.90
#